data_AF-A0A3D1P841-F1
#
_entry.id   AF-A0A3D1P841-F1
#
_cell.length_a   1.000
_cell.length_b   1.000
_cell.length_c   1.000
_cell.angle_alpha   90.00
_cell.angle_beta   90.00
_cell.angle_gamma   90.00
#
_symmetry.space_group_name_H-M   'P 1'
#
loop_
_entity.id
_entity.type
_entity.pdbx_description
1 polymer ?
#
loop_
_entity_poly.entity_id
_entity_poly.type
_entity_poly.pdbx_seq_one_letter_code
_entity_poly.pdbx_strand_id
1 'polypeptide(L)'
;MSTCLIERVKPYITSINLEEVAGHLQVDIGDILKSEFWAFALWFKVSGRGAVIFSLRKLSCWVQAIKGAIAACQELESIEKLKTALEIEFLSQTQQQTYSEAVQVELKQLVEQRFRQIELATAAARQAEALTESYKPIIQQCGDRESLNAVGQLIRKNGAIFAPFPYLLQQLRQVWASRRDEILFTPT
;
A
#
# COMPACT_ATOMS: atom_id res chain seq x y z
N MET A 1 0.72 -13.90 -23.08
CA MET A 1 0.07 -14.45 -21.88
C MET A 1 -0.26 -13.26 -20.99
N SER A 2 -1.50 -12.78 -21.06
CA SER A 2 -1.92 -11.54 -20.40
C SER A 2 -2.84 -11.90 -19.23
N THR A 3 -2.22 -12.16 -18.08
CA THR A 3 -2.94 -12.62 -16.90
C THR A 3 -3.45 -11.41 -16.10
N CYS A 4 -4.70 -11.07 -16.39
CA CYS A 4 -5.72 -10.46 -15.53
C CYS A 4 -5.26 -9.92 -14.15
N LEU A 5 -5.07 -8.60 -14.05
CA LEU A 5 -4.96 -7.86 -12.78
C LEU A 5 -6.30 -7.33 -12.26
N ILE A 6 -7.41 -7.52 -13.00
CA ILE A 6 -8.74 -6.98 -12.66
C ILE A 6 -9.64 -8.04 -11.97
N GLU A 7 -9.21 -9.29 -11.86
CA GLU A 7 -10.03 -10.37 -11.27
C GLU A 7 -10.13 -10.35 -9.74
N ARG A 8 -9.31 -9.54 -9.04
CA ARG A 8 -9.26 -9.54 -7.57
C ARG A 8 -9.81 -8.29 -6.89
N VAL A 9 -10.33 -7.33 -7.63
CA VAL A 9 -11.24 -6.34 -7.05
C VAL A 9 -12.64 -6.91 -7.20
N LYS A 10 -13.00 -7.92 -6.39
CA LYS A 10 -14.37 -7.96 -5.89
C LYS A 10 -14.41 -6.79 -4.92
N PRO A 11 -14.91 -5.62 -5.30
CA PRO A 11 -14.94 -4.55 -4.34
C PRO A 11 -15.87 -5.08 -3.23
N TYR A 12 -15.41 -5.11 -1.99
CA TYR A 12 -16.26 -5.37 -0.82
C TYR A 12 -17.22 -4.17 -0.68
N ILE A 13 -18.03 -3.91 -1.72
CA ILE A 13 -19.12 -2.94 -1.69
C ILE A 13 -20.21 -3.64 -0.91
N THR A 14 -20.11 -3.57 0.41
CA THR A 14 -21.09 -4.16 1.31
C THR A 14 -22.39 -3.37 1.32
N SER A 15 -22.39 -2.13 0.81
CA SER A 15 -23.57 -1.27 0.73
C SER A 15 -23.48 -0.29 -0.43
N ILE A 16 -24.47 -0.30 -1.31
CA ILE A 16 -24.70 0.72 -2.33
C ILE A 16 -25.78 1.66 -1.81
N ASN A 17 -25.50 2.95 -1.78
CA ASN A 17 -26.48 3.95 -1.40
C ASN A 17 -27.45 4.19 -2.57
N LEU A 18 -28.69 3.70 -2.44
CA LEU A 18 -29.72 3.89 -3.46
C LEU A 18 -30.13 5.36 -3.62
N GLU A 19 -29.98 6.20 -2.59
CA GLU A 19 -30.23 7.64 -2.69
C GLU A 19 -29.20 8.32 -3.60
N GLU A 20 -27.93 7.92 -3.48
CA GLU A 20 -26.85 8.39 -4.36
C GLU A 20 -27.12 7.98 -5.81
N VAL A 21 -27.51 6.72 -6.03
CA VAL A 21 -27.91 6.23 -7.35
C VAL A 21 -29.09 7.03 -7.90
N ALA A 22 -30.15 7.22 -7.12
CA ALA A 22 -31.34 7.96 -7.52
C ALA A 22 -31.00 9.41 -7.89
N GLY A 23 -30.14 10.06 -7.11
CA GLY A 23 -29.60 11.39 -7.40
C GLY A 23 -28.84 11.45 -8.72
N HIS A 24 -27.98 10.46 -9.00
CA HIS A 24 -27.29 10.37 -10.29
C HIS A 24 -28.23 10.09 -11.47
N LEU A 25 -29.26 9.28 -11.25
CA LEU A 25 -30.29 8.99 -12.24
C LEU A 25 -31.31 10.12 -12.38
N GLN A 26 -31.32 11.11 -11.49
CA GLN A 26 -32.33 12.18 -11.44
C GLN A 26 -33.75 11.61 -11.41
N VAL A 27 -33.98 10.68 -10.49
CA VAL A 27 -35.30 10.07 -10.22
C VAL A 27 -35.53 10.02 -8.73
N ASP A 28 -36.79 9.91 -8.32
CA ASP A 28 -37.11 9.63 -6.93
C ASP A 28 -36.76 8.17 -6.60
N ILE A 29 -36.32 7.92 -5.37
CA ILE A 29 -35.97 6.56 -4.92
C ILE A 29 -37.16 5.61 -5.08
N GLY A 30 -38.38 6.11 -4.86
CA GLY A 30 -39.62 5.36 -5.03
C GLY A 30 -39.90 4.90 -6.47
N ASP A 31 -39.28 5.54 -7.47
CA ASP A 31 -39.41 5.14 -8.86
C ASP A 31 -38.49 3.97 -9.24
N ILE A 32 -37.55 3.58 -8.37
CA ILE A 32 -36.68 2.42 -8.58
C ILE A 32 -37.43 1.16 -8.14
N LEU A 33 -38.02 0.48 -9.12
CA LEU A 33 -38.89 -0.68 -8.91
C LEU A 33 -38.12 -1.97 -8.62
N LYS A 34 -36.94 -2.13 -9.23
CA LYS A 34 -36.05 -3.30 -9.06
C LYS A 34 -34.60 -2.91 -9.25
N SER A 35 -33.69 -3.63 -8.59
CA SER A 35 -32.24 -3.51 -8.77
C SER A 35 -31.58 -4.89 -8.89
N GLU A 36 -30.56 -4.98 -9.73
CA GLU A 36 -29.66 -6.12 -9.83
C GLU A 36 -28.21 -5.64 -9.85
N PHE A 37 -27.33 -6.38 -9.17
CA PHE A 37 -25.91 -6.06 -9.03
C PHE A 37 -25.09 -6.98 -9.91
N TRP A 38 -24.46 -6.43 -10.94
CA TRP A 38 -23.52 -7.16 -11.80
C TRP A 38 -22.08 -6.78 -11.45
N ALA A 39 -21.11 -7.52 -12.00
CA ALA A 39 -19.70 -7.36 -11.62
C ALA A 39 -19.16 -5.93 -11.78
N PHE A 40 -19.61 -5.19 -12.79
CA PHE A 40 -19.10 -3.84 -13.11
C PHE A 40 -20.20 -2.78 -13.30
N ALA A 41 -21.46 -3.18 -13.14
CA ALA A 41 -22.61 -2.33 -13.42
C ALA A 41 -23.78 -2.69 -12.51
N LEU A 42 -24.67 -1.73 -12.34
CA LEU A 42 -25.93 -1.88 -11.67
C LEU A 42 -27.03 -1.81 -12.71
N TRP A 43 -27.98 -2.73 -12.64
CA TRP A 43 -29.17 -2.69 -13.46
C TRP A 43 -30.35 -2.26 -12.60
N PHE A 44 -31.14 -1.32 -13.10
CA PHE A 44 -32.33 -0.81 -12.43
C PHE A 44 -33.54 -0.84 -13.35
N LYS A 45 -34.70 -1.25 -12.84
CA LYS A 45 -35.99 -0.97 -13.48
C LYS A 45 -36.58 0.29 -12.87
N VAL A 46 -36.72 1.34 -13.69
CA VAL A 46 -37.22 2.65 -13.26
C VAL A 46 -38.60 2.90 -13.85
N SER A 47 -39.54 3.36 -13.02
CA SER A 47 -40.89 3.75 -13.44
C SER A 47 -40.82 4.81 -14.55
N GLY A 48 -41.62 4.66 -15.61
CA GLY A 48 -41.65 5.59 -16.74
C GLY A 48 -40.40 5.64 -17.64
N ARG A 49 -39.26 5.06 -17.23
CA ARG A 49 -38.01 5.00 -18.03
C ARG A 49 -37.62 3.60 -18.50
N GLY A 50 -38.11 2.55 -17.83
CA GLY A 50 -37.75 1.17 -18.15
C GLY A 50 -36.40 0.76 -17.55
N ALA A 51 -35.66 -0.09 -18.26
CA ALA A 51 -34.39 -0.63 -17.79
C ALA A 51 -33.23 0.37 -17.97
N VAL A 52 -32.45 0.58 -16.91
CA VAL A 52 -31.30 1.50 -16.89
C VAL A 52 -30.07 0.74 -16.37
N ILE A 53 -28.94 0.91 -17.06
CA ILE A 53 -27.65 0.39 -16.63
C ILE A 53 -26.81 1.54 -16.10
N PHE A 54 -26.28 1.39 -14.89
CA PHE A 54 -25.50 2.41 -14.19
C PHE A 54 -24.12 1.88 -13.83
N SER A 55 -23.07 2.67 -14.06
CA SER A 55 -21.70 2.28 -13.74
C SER A 55 -21.43 2.40 -12.24
N LEU A 56 -20.94 1.32 -11.63
CA LEU A 56 -20.47 1.33 -10.23
C LEU A 56 -19.41 2.40 -9.96
N ARG A 57 -18.63 2.74 -10.99
CA ARG A 57 -17.50 3.68 -10.87
C ARG A 57 -17.92 5.11 -10.55
N LYS A 58 -19.20 5.45 -10.78
CA LYS A 58 -19.76 6.76 -10.45
C LYS A 58 -20.11 6.91 -8.97
N LEU A 59 -20.08 5.81 -8.20
CA LEU A 59 -20.46 5.81 -6.79
C LEU A 59 -19.29 6.12 -5.87
N SER A 60 -19.58 6.83 -4.78
CA SER A 60 -18.67 7.13 -3.69
C SER A 60 -17.99 5.87 -3.11
N CYS A 61 -18.72 4.76 -3.01
CA CYS A 61 -18.16 3.49 -2.52
C CYS A 61 -17.01 2.96 -3.39
N TRP A 62 -17.05 3.21 -4.70
CA TRP A 62 -15.97 2.83 -5.61
C TRP A 62 -14.73 3.69 -5.37
N VAL A 63 -14.91 5.00 -5.20
CA VAL A 63 -13.82 5.92 -4.82
C VAL A 63 -13.18 5.49 -3.49
N GLN A 64 -13.98 5.10 -2.50
CA GLN A 64 -13.46 4.59 -1.23
C GLN A 64 -12.69 3.28 -1.39
N ALA A 65 -13.15 2.38 -2.27
CA ALA A 65 -12.43 1.14 -2.58
C ALA A 65 -11.06 1.44 -3.21
N ILE A 66 -10.97 2.42 -4.12
CA ILE A 66 -9.70 2.87 -4.69
C ILE A 66 -8.78 3.44 -3.60
N LYS A 67 -9.30 4.31 -2.72
CA LYS A 67 -8.54 4.85 -1.58
C LYS A 67 -7.99 3.73 -0.69
N GLY A 68 -8.79 2.72 -0.41
CA GLY A 68 -8.37 1.52 0.31
C GLY A 68 -7.27 0.77 -0.41
N ALA A 69 -7.37 0.60 -1.74
CA ALA A 69 -6.34 -0.04 -2.55
C ALA A 69 -5.02 0.74 -2.53
N ILE A 70 -5.06 2.07 -2.64
CA ILE A 70 -3.88 2.95 -2.51
C ILE A 70 -3.22 2.72 -1.14
N ALA A 71 -4.00 2.79 -0.05
CA ALA A 71 -3.49 2.60 1.31
C ALA A 71 -2.88 1.21 1.53
N ALA A 72 -3.41 0.18 0.87
CA ALA A 72 -2.95 -1.20 0.98
C ALA A 72 -1.62 -1.48 0.27
N CYS A 73 -1.20 -0.67 -0.71
CA CYS A 73 0.08 -0.84 -1.39
C CYS A 73 1.25 -0.76 -0.39
N GLN A 74 2.12 -1.77 -0.37
CA GLN A 74 3.34 -1.79 0.47
C GLN A 74 4.64 -1.72 -0.36
N GLU A 75 4.54 -1.84 -1.68
CA GLU A 75 5.68 -1.95 -2.59
C GLU A 75 5.58 -0.90 -3.70
N LEU A 76 6.73 -0.40 -4.17
CA LEU A 76 6.82 0.62 -5.22
C LEU A 76 6.14 0.15 -6.51
N GLU A 77 6.42 -1.09 -6.93
CA GLU A 77 5.83 -1.67 -8.15
C GLU A 77 4.29 -1.71 -8.08
N SER A 78 3.73 -2.03 -6.91
CA SER A 78 2.29 -2.11 -6.71
C SER A 78 1.62 -0.74 -6.83
N ILE A 79 2.19 0.30 -6.21
CA ILE A 79 1.64 1.66 -6.28
C ILE A 79 1.83 2.28 -7.68
N GLU A 80 2.92 1.95 -8.38
CA GLU A 80 3.14 2.36 -9.78
C GLU A 80 2.10 1.75 -10.72
N LYS A 81 1.86 0.44 -10.61
CA LYS A 81 0.80 -0.24 -11.37
C LYS A 81 -0.57 0.40 -11.14
N LEU A 82 -0.89 0.70 -9.89
CA LEU A 82 -2.15 1.36 -9.54
C LEU A 82 -2.22 2.77 -10.12
N LYS A 83 -1.13 3.55 -10.05
CA LYS A 83 -1.02 4.88 -10.65
C LYS A 83 -1.31 4.85 -12.14
N THR A 84 -0.63 3.96 -12.88
CA THR A 84 -0.83 3.82 -14.32
C THR A 84 -2.26 3.41 -14.67
N ALA A 85 -2.85 2.48 -13.90
CA ALA A 85 -4.24 2.09 -14.10
C ALA A 85 -5.21 3.27 -13.92
N LEU A 86 -5.01 4.09 -12.88
CA LEU A 86 -5.81 5.28 -12.64
C LEU A 86 -5.61 6.34 -13.73
N GLU A 87 -4.39 6.56 -14.19
CA GLU A 87 -4.10 7.50 -15.29
C GLU A 87 -4.82 7.09 -16.58
N ILE A 88 -4.77 5.81 -16.94
CA ILE A 88 -5.52 5.27 -18.08
C ILE A 88 -7.02 5.50 -17.89
N GLU A 89 -7.53 5.28 -16.67
CA GLU A 89 -8.94 5.44 -16.37
C GLU A 89 -9.39 6.91 -16.46
N PHE A 90 -8.59 7.85 -15.97
CA PHE A 90 -8.86 9.29 -16.06
C PHE A 90 -8.80 9.83 -17.49
N LEU A 91 -7.96 9.24 -18.34
CA LEU A 91 -7.81 9.61 -19.75
C LEU A 91 -8.88 9.00 -20.66
N SER A 92 -9.65 8.01 -20.19
CA SER A 92 -10.62 7.29 -21.01
C SER A 92 -11.83 8.18 -21.38
N GLN A 93 -11.78 8.79 -22.56
CA GLN A 93 -12.84 9.65 -23.11
C GLN A 93 -14.13 8.90 -23.47
N THR A 94 -14.08 7.55 -23.57
CA THR A 94 -15.23 6.72 -23.92
C THR A 94 -16.19 6.49 -22.76
N GLN A 95 -15.78 6.78 -21.52
CA GLN A 95 -16.64 6.74 -20.34
C GLN A 95 -16.91 8.19 -19.92
N GLN A 96 -18.10 8.71 -20.22
CA GLN A 96 -18.60 10.01 -19.72
C GLN A 96 -18.05 10.30 -18.32
N GLN A 97 -17.09 11.23 -18.22
CA GLN A 97 -16.35 11.67 -17.01
C GLN A 97 -16.72 10.86 -15.75
N THR A 98 -16.19 9.65 -15.66
CA THR A 98 -16.52 8.70 -14.59
C THR A 98 -16.23 9.28 -13.20
N TYR A 99 -15.17 10.09 -13.11
CA TYR A 99 -14.77 10.81 -11.91
C TYR A 99 -14.83 12.31 -12.15
N SER A 100 -15.35 13.05 -11.17
CA SER A 100 -15.20 14.50 -11.14
C SER A 100 -13.73 14.88 -11.03
N GLU A 101 -13.39 16.07 -11.51
CA GLU A 101 -12.02 16.61 -11.43
C GLU A 101 -11.49 16.60 -9.99
N ALA A 102 -12.34 16.96 -9.02
CA ALA A 102 -12.00 16.93 -7.60
C ALA A 102 -11.57 15.53 -7.12
N VAL A 103 -12.30 14.47 -7.51
CA VAL A 103 -11.94 13.09 -7.17
C VAL A 103 -10.65 12.68 -7.86
N GLN A 104 -10.44 13.07 -9.11
CA GLN A 104 -9.19 12.75 -9.82
C GLN A 104 -7.98 13.39 -9.12
N VAL A 105 -8.10 14.67 -8.72
CA VAL A 105 -7.04 15.38 -7.99
C VAL A 105 -6.77 14.72 -6.64
N GLU A 106 -7.82 14.39 -5.88
CA GLU A 106 -7.69 13.72 -4.60
C GLU A 106 -6.98 12.37 -4.72
N LEU A 107 -7.40 11.52 -5.67
CA LEU A 107 -6.78 10.21 -5.87
C LEU A 107 -5.32 10.32 -6.32
N LYS A 108 -4.98 11.28 -7.18
CA LYS A 108 -3.58 11.55 -7.57
C LYS A 108 -2.72 11.93 -6.37
N GLN A 109 -3.21 12.84 -5.52
CA GLN A 109 -2.49 13.25 -4.31
C GLN A 109 -2.26 12.08 -3.36
N LEU A 110 -3.26 11.22 -3.15
CA LEU A 110 -3.13 10.03 -2.31
C LEU A 110 -2.10 9.04 -2.86
N VAL A 111 -2.09 8.81 -4.18
CA VAL A 111 -1.09 7.96 -4.83
C VAL A 111 0.32 8.52 -4.62
N GLU A 112 0.54 9.82 -4.86
CA GLU A 112 1.84 10.45 -4.69
C GLU A 112 2.33 10.42 -3.25
N GLN A 113 1.43 10.71 -2.30
CA GLN A 113 1.76 10.65 -0.88
C GLN A 113 2.17 9.22 -0.49
N ARG A 114 1.41 8.21 -0.94
CA ARG A 114 1.71 6.82 -0.63
C ARG A 114 3.02 6.36 -1.28
N PHE A 115 3.26 6.75 -2.52
CA PHE A 115 4.52 6.45 -3.21
C PHE A 115 5.73 6.92 -2.41
N ARG A 116 5.73 8.19 -1.96
CA ARG A 116 6.82 8.76 -1.15
C ARG A 116 7.01 8.03 0.17
N GLN A 117 5.91 7.62 0.84
CA GLN A 117 5.99 6.85 2.07
C GLN A 117 6.68 5.50 1.87
N ILE A 118 6.32 4.78 0.81
CA ILE A 118 6.93 3.48 0.48
C ILE A 118 8.40 3.67 0.11
N GLU A 119 8.73 4.70 -0.66
CA GLU A 119 10.11 5.01 -1.05
C GLU A 119 11.00 5.28 0.16
N LEU A 120 10.55 6.14 1.08
CA LEU A 120 11.26 6.43 2.33
C LEU A 120 11.43 5.19 3.20
N ALA A 121 10.38 4.36 3.34
CA ALA A 121 10.46 3.11 4.09
C ALA A 121 11.45 2.13 3.47
N THR A 122 11.47 2.02 2.13
CA THR A 122 12.39 1.16 1.38
C THR A 122 13.84 1.64 1.54
N ALA A 123 14.08 2.94 1.45
CA ALA A 123 15.40 3.52 1.66
C ALA A 123 15.90 3.30 3.09
N ALA A 124 15.03 3.49 4.08
CA ALA A 124 15.35 3.24 5.49
C ALA A 124 15.70 1.76 5.74
N ALA A 125 14.95 0.82 5.13
CA ALA A 125 15.24 -0.61 5.21
C ALA A 125 16.61 -0.94 4.62
N ARG A 126 16.90 -0.45 3.40
CA ARG A 126 18.21 -0.64 2.74
C ARG A 126 19.36 -0.07 3.57
N GLN A 127 19.17 1.11 4.18
CA GLN A 127 20.17 1.72 5.04
C GLN A 127 20.45 0.86 6.29
N ALA A 128 19.39 0.36 6.94
CA ALA A 128 19.52 -0.51 8.10
C ALA A 128 20.20 -1.84 7.74
N GLU A 129 19.90 -2.41 6.58
CA GLU A 129 20.55 -3.62 6.06
C GLU A 129 22.03 -3.37 5.77
N ALA A 130 22.37 -2.29 5.05
CA ALA A 130 23.75 -1.94 4.74
C ALA A 130 24.60 -1.72 6.00
N LEU A 131 24.03 -1.06 7.02
CA LEU A 131 24.70 -0.92 8.32
C LEU A 131 24.86 -2.25 9.03
N THR A 132 23.85 -3.13 8.96
CA THR A 132 23.92 -4.48 9.53
C THR A 132 25.08 -5.26 8.91
N GLU A 133 25.17 -5.29 7.57
CA GLU A 133 26.25 -5.97 6.86
C GLU A 133 27.62 -5.33 7.13
N SER A 134 27.68 -4.02 7.35
CA SER A 134 28.93 -3.33 7.71
C SER A 134 29.40 -3.67 9.11
N TYR A 135 28.49 -3.84 10.08
CA TYR A 135 28.84 -4.16 11.47
C TYR A 135 29.28 -5.61 11.66
N LYS A 136 28.73 -6.57 10.92
CA LYS A 136 29.08 -8.00 11.02
C LYS A 136 30.60 -8.25 11.00
N PRO A 137 31.36 -7.82 9.97
CA PRO A 137 32.81 -8.05 9.92
C PRO A 137 33.56 -7.27 10.99
N ILE A 138 33.13 -6.06 11.34
CA ILE A 138 33.76 -5.26 12.40
C ILE A 138 33.66 -6.00 13.75
N ILE A 139 32.49 -6.56 14.06
CA ILE A 139 32.30 -7.38 15.25
C ILE A 139 33.23 -8.59 15.19
N GLN A 140 33.23 -9.34 14.09
CA GLN A 140 34.05 -10.56 13.93
C GLN A 140 35.56 -10.30 14.07
N GLN A 141 36.03 -9.12 13.67
CA GLN A 141 37.45 -8.74 13.76
C GLN A 141 37.87 -8.19 15.12
N CYS A 142 36.93 -7.99 16.07
CA CYS A 142 37.28 -7.53 17.41
C CYS A 142 38.19 -8.56 18.10
N GLY A 143 39.42 -8.17 18.45
CA GLY A 143 40.39 -9.04 19.11
C GLY A 143 40.22 -9.14 20.63
N ASP A 144 39.53 -8.18 21.23
CA ASP A 144 39.39 -8.05 22.67
C ASP A 144 37.99 -7.54 23.07
N ARG A 145 37.72 -7.59 24.38
CA ARG A 145 36.43 -7.20 24.96
C ARG A 145 36.17 -5.69 24.89
N GLU A 146 37.21 -4.86 24.91
CA GLU A 146 37.08 -3.40 24.87
C GLU A 146 36.61 -2.95 23.47
N SER A 147 37.28 -3.43 22.43
CA SER A 147 36.91 -3.28 21.03
C SER A 147 35.48 -3.74 20.77
N LEU A 148 35.11 -4.91 21.28
CA LEU A 148 33.76 -5.47 21.12
C LEU A 148 32.68 -4.63 21.85
N ASN A 149 33.01 -4.08 23.03
CA ASN A 149 32.13 -3.18 23.76
C ASN A 149 31.96 -1.82 23.04
N ALA A 150 33.04 -1.27 22.47
CA ALA A 150 33.01 -0.02 21.71
C ALA A 150 32.08 -0.14 20.50
N VAL A 151 32.16 -1.24 19.74
CA VAL A 151 31.24 -1.53 18.63
C VAL A 151 29.80 -1.67 19.12
N GLY A 152 29.59 -2.34 20.25
CA GLY A 152 28.27 -2.44 20.89
C GLY A 152 27.66 -1.08 21.25
N GLN A 153 28.48 -0.12 21.70
CA GLN A 153 28.03 1.26 21.95
C GLN A 153 27.66 2.00 20.65
N LEU A 154 28.43 1.82 19.58
CA LEU A 154 28.12 2.41 18.27
C LEU A 154 26.78 1.89 17.72
N ILE A 155 26.53 0.59 17.82
CA ILE A 155 25.24 -0.01 17.42
C ILE A 155 24.09 0.60 18.23
N ARG A 156 24.28 0.80 19.54
CA ARG A 156 23.27 1.46 20.40
C ARG A 156 23.03 2.91 20.01
N LYS A 157 24.08 3.68 19.70
CA LYS A 157 23.95 5.07 19.22
C LYS A 157 23.13 5.13 17.92
N ASN A 158 23.28 4.13 17.05
CA ASN A 158 22.50 4.01 15.81
C ASN A 158 21.15 3.29 16.00
N GLY A 159 20.70 3.06 17.23
CA GLY A 159 19.50 2.28 17.54
C GLY A 159 18.21 2.79 16.87
N ALA A 160 18.10 4.10 16.62
CA ALA A 160 16.94 4.69 15.93
C ALA A 160 16.77 4.15 14.50
N ILE A 161 17.86 3.83 13.80
CA ILE A 161 17.82 3.28 12.44
C ILE A 161 17.26 1.86 12.44
N PHE A 162 17.51 1.10 13.51
CA PHE A 162 17.04 -0.28 13.65
C PHE A 162 15.68 -0.42 14.32
N ALA A 163 15.12 0.65 14.90
CA ALA A 163 13.84 0.60 15.61
C ALA A 163 12.68 0.03 14.77
N PRO A 164 12.56 0.36 13.46
CA PRO A 164 11.54 -0.25 12.60
C PRO A 164 11.87 -1.70 12.18
N PHE A 165 13.11 -2.16 12.38
CA PHE A 165 13.64 -3.41 11.85
C PHE A 165 14.26 -4.27 12.98
N PRO A 166 13.46 -4.74 13.95
CA PRO A 166 13.97 -5.45 15.14
C PRO A 166 14.74 -6.74 14.79
N TYR A 167 14.42 -7.37 13.67
CA TYR A 167 15.12 -8.57 13.19
C TYR A 167 16.59 -8.29 12.82
N LEU A 168 16.90 -7.13 12.24
CA LEU A 168 18.28 -6.74 11.92
C LEU A 168 19.10 -6.53 13.18
N LEU A 169 18.51 -5.86 14.18
CA LEU A 169 19.15 -5.68 15.48
C LEU A 169 19.39 -7.03 16.19
N GLN A 170 18.46 -7.98 16.04
CA GLN A 170 18.61 -9.33 16.57
C GLN A 170 19.79 -10.07 15.90
N GLN A 171 19.96 -9.96 14.58
CA GLN A 171 21.12 -10.53 13.89
C GLN A 171 22.44 -9.98 14.44
N LEU A 172 22.54 -8.66 14.60
CA LEU A 172 23.74 -8.04 15.19
C LEU A 172 24.01 -8.53 16.62
N ARG A 173 22.96 -8.69 17.43
CA ARG A 173 23.09 -9.25 18.79
C ARG A 173 23.60 -10.69 18.79
N GLN A 174 23.16 -11.52 17.83
CA GLN A 174 23.63 -12.90 17.70
C GLN A 174 25.12 -12.94 17.33
N VAL A 175 25.54 -12.17 16.34
CA VAL A 175 26.96 -12.08 15.92
C VAL A 175 27.83 -11.55 17.06
N TRP A 176 27.36 -10.53 17.77
CA TRP A 176 28.02 -9.98 18.95
C TRP A 176 28.16 -11.00 20.08
N ALA A 177 27.11 -11.76 20.38
CA ALA A 177 27.14 -12.79 21.42
C ALA A 177 28.12 -13.92 21.06
N SER A 178 28.08 -14.41 19.81
CA SER A 178 29.01 -15.42 19.31
C SER A 178 30.46 -14.97 19.49
N ARG A 179 30.77 -13.73 19.05
CA ARG A 179 32.14 -13.23 19.15
C ARG A 179 32.58 -13.01 20.59
N ARG A 180 31.69 -12.52 21.46
CA ARG A 180 31.99 -12.37 22.89
C ARG A 180 32.40 -13.71 23.49
N ASP A 181 31.65 -14.76 23.18
CA ASP A 181 31.90 -16.08 23.72
C ASP A 181 33.24 -16.62 23.20
N GLU A 182 33.55 -16.45 21.89
CA GLU A 182 34.87 -16.78 21.34
C GLU A 182 36.01 -16.10 22.09
N ILE A 183 35.94 -14.78 22.32
CA ILE A 183 36.99 -14.02 23.01
C ILE A 183 37.18 -14.51 24.45
N LEU A 184 36.08 -14.82 25.15
CA LEU A 184 36.11 -15.29 26.55
C LEU A 184 36.67 -16.71 26.70
N PHE A 185 36.57 -17.55 25.67
CA PHE A 185 37.01 -18.95 25.70
C PHE A 185 38.30 -19.23 24.91
N THR A 186 38.96 -18.20 24.37
CA THR A 186 40.31 -18.35 23.80
C THR A 186 41.32 -18.65 24.92
N PRO A 187 41.96 -19.84 24.96
CA PRO A 187 42.99 -20.13 25.95
C PRO A 187 44.25 -19.33 25.58
N THR A 188 44.66 -18.43 26.48
CA THR A 188 45.95 -17.73 26.44
C THR A 188 47.12 -18.68 26.57
#